data_AF-A0A9X8CGT4-F1
#
_entry.id   AF-A0A9X8CGT4-F1
#
_cell.length_a   1.000
_cell.length_b   1.000
_cell.length_c   1.000
_cell.angle_alpha   90.00
_cell.angle_beta   90.00
_cell.angle_gamma   90.00
#
_symmetry.space_group_name_H-M   'P 1'
#
loop_
_entity.id
_entity.type
_entity.pdbx_description
1 polymer ?
#
loop_
_entity_poly.entity_id
_entity_poly.type
_entity_poly.pdbx_seq_one_letter_code
_entity_poly.pdbx_strand_id
1 'polypeptide(L)'
;MGIQIYNTLSRKKENFVPIKPNEVSMYLCGPTVYNYIHIGNARSTVAFDTVRRYFEFRGYKVNYVSNFTDVDDKIIKTANQEGISTKELADKYIEAFKEDTGKLNVQPACLHPRVVDHIDDIIDFVSVLIDKGYAYESQGDVYYRTRLFKPYGKLSNKSIDELEIGASQRTGDESAKKEDPLDFALWKEAKEHEVSWDSPWGKGRPGWHIECSVMATKHLGDTIDIHAGGQDLEFPHHENEIAQSEAKTDQTFAHYWMHNAYLTVGESGEKMSKSLGNFITAHDLMKDVSPEVVRFALSTTHYRRPMPFNETTIKEATTNLGRIKSSYNNASFRLETSVDSLENDHDWLKELSTLMMEFVTEMDDDFNAANGITVVYQLVKHLNRYLEEETVSKEVISAYQETLEKLVLIFGIELASSEDLLDEDIDALISERNTARKEKNFARSDEIRDLLKEQGIILEDTPQGTRWSRSE
;
A
#
# COMPACT_ATOMS: atom_id res chain seq x y z
N MET A 1 -14.02 18.91 -5.59
CA MET A 1 -14.77 18.83 -4.32
C MET A 1 -13.75 18.61 -3.21
N GLY A 2 -14.16 18.43 -1.95
CA GLY A 2 -13.24 17.96 -0.92
C GLY A 2 -13.12 16.45 -0.98
N ILE A 3 -11.98 15.91 -0.54
CA ILE A 3 -11.77 14.47 -0.42
C ILE A 3 -12.81 13.91 0.56
N GLN A 4 -13.46 12.82 0.20
CA GLN A 4 -14.32 12.05 1.09
C GLN A 4 -13.62 10.75 1.49
N ILE A 5 -13.80 10.32 2.73
CA ILE A 5 -13.21 9.08 3.25
C ILE A 5 -14.34 8.25 3.84
N TYR A 6 -14.41 6.97 3.48
CA TYR A 6 -15.25 6.04 4.22
C TYR A 6 -14.62 5.78 5.59
N ASN A 7 -15.26 6.29 6.63
CA ASN A 7 -14.77 6.15 8.00
C ASN A 7 -15.37 4.88 8.61
N THR A 8 -14.53 3.88 8.91
CA THR A 8 -14.98 2.63 9.56
C THR A 8 -15.73 2.91 10.86
N LEU A 9 -15.37 3.96 11.60
CA LEU A 9 -16.04 4.31 12.86
C LEU A 9 -17.48 4.79 12.67
N SER A 10 -17.84 5.41 11.54
CA SER A 10 -19.20 5.92 11.31
C SER A 10 -19.97 5.18 10.21
N ARG A 11 -19.27 4.33 9.44
CA ARG A 11 -19.79 3.49 8.35
C ARG A 11 -20.40 4.29 7.21
N LYS A 12 -19.94 5.52 7.03
CA LYS A 12 -20.34 6.42 5.95
C LYS A 12 -19.12 7.13 5.38
N LYS A 13 -19.29 7.66 4.17
CA LYS A 13 -18.33 8.60 3.59
C LYS A 13 -18.48 9.95 4.30
N GLU A 14 -17.37 10.52 4.71
CA GLU A 14 -17.28 11.79 5.41
C GLU A 14 -16.31 12.70 4.68
N ASN A 15 -16.59 14.00 4.65
CA ASN A 15 -15.61 14.95 4.12
C ASN A 15 -14.37 14.94 5.02
N PHE A 16 -13.20 14.84 4.40
CA PHE A 16 -11.92 14.95 5.08
C PHE A 16 -11.71 16.39 5.53
N VAL A 17 -11.45 16.56 6.82
CA VAL A 17 -11.09 17.82 7.45
C VAL A 17 -9.85 17.57 8.31
N PRO A 18 -8.68 18.10 7.93
CA PRO A 18 -7.46 17.86 8.68
C PRO A 18 -7.47 18.65 10.01
N ILE A 19 -6.81 18.10 11.03
CA ILE A 19 -6.55 18.75 12.32
C ILE A 19 -5.72 20.01 12.10
N LYS A 20 -4.71 19.94 11.23
CA LYS A 20 -3.86 21.06 10.83
C LYS A 20 -4.09 21.39 9.35
N PRO A 21 -4.41 22.64 8.99
CA PRO A 21 -4.62 23.00 7.58
C PRO A 21 -3.46 22.57 6.69
N ASN A 22 -3.77 21.88 5.59
CA ASN A 22 -2.83 21.35 4.58
C ASN A 22 -1.84 20.29 5.07
N GLU A 23 -1.99 19.75 6.28
CA GLU A 23 -1.21 18.62 6.78
C GLU A 23 -2.10 17.41 7.09
N VAL A 24 -1.59 16.20 6.91
CA VAL A 24 -2.27 14.94 7.26
C VAL A 24 -1.37 14.11 8.16
N SER A 25 -1.79 13.87 9.40
CA SER A 25 -1.16 12.91 10.32
C SER A 25 -1.76 11.52 10.11
N MET A 26 -0.98 10.61 9.54
CA MET A 26 -1.44 9.28 9.14
C MET A 26 -0.58 8.19 9.77
N TYR A 27 -1.23 7.25 10.47
CA TYR A 27 -0.59 6.06 11.02
C TYR A 27 -1.10 4.80 10.31
N LEU A 28 -0.19 3.95 9.84
CA LEU A 28 -0.49 2.61 9.30
C LEU A 28 0.19 1.55 10.16
N CYS A 29 -0.58 0.64 10.77
CA CYS A 29 -0.02 -0.52 11.44
C CYS A 29 0.84 -1.35 10.47
N GLY A 30 2.14 -1.45 10.76
CA GLY A 30 3.10 -2.13 9.91
C GLY A 30 3.27 -3.62 10.23
N PRO A 31 4.26 -4.28 9.61
CA PRO A 31 4.38 -5.74 9.69
C PRO A 31 5.07 -6.21 10.99
N THR A 32 4.75 -7.44 11.38
CA THR A 32 5.60 -8.22 12.29
C THR A 32 6.78 -8.80 11.53
N VAL A 33 8.01 -8.43 11.89
CA VAL A 33 9.23 -8.70 11.10
C VAL A 33 9.89 -10.05 11.44
N TYR A 34 9.14 -11.13 11.21
CA TYR A 34 9.62 -12.51 11.43
C TYR A 34 9.72 -13.35 10.15
N ASN A 35 9.24 -12.82 9.02
CA ASN A 35 9.28 -13.47 7.71
C ASN A 35 9.08 -12.42 6.59
N TYR A 36 9.30 -12.80 5.33
CA TYR A 36 8.89 -12.02 4.16
C TYR A 36 7.39 -11.70 4.20
N ILE A 37 7.03 -10.52 3.67
CA ILE A 37 5.65 -10.13 3.52
C ILE A 37 4.95 -10.98 2.46
N HIS A 38 3.69 -11.34 2.73
CA HIS A 38 2.85 -11.93 1.71
C HIS A 38 2.15 -10.85 0.88
N ILE A 39 1.61 -11.23 -0.27
CA ILE A 39 0.95 -10.28 -1.17
C ILE A 39 -0.24 -9.56 -0.50
N GLY A 40 -0.90 -10.18 0.48
CA GLY A 40 -1.89 -9.50 1.33
C GLY A 40 -1.34 -8.33 2.16
N ASN A 41 -0.11 -8.41 2.68
CA ASN A 41 0.53 -7.29 3.37
C ASN A 41 0.98 -6.22 2.36
N ALA A 42 1.50 -6.65 1.21
CA ALA A 42 1.85 -5.75 0.11
C ALA A 42 0.64 -4.94 -0.36
N ARG A 43 -0.55 -5.55 -0.43
CA ARG A 43 -1.80 -4.85 -0.75
C ARG A 43 -2.09 -3.70 0.20
N SER A 44 -2.01 -3.91 1.52
CA SER A 44 -2.22 -2.85 2.51
C SER A 44 -1.25 -1.70 2.25
N THR A 45 0.03 -2.04 2.13
CA THR A 45 1.11 -1.08 1.89
C THR A 45 0.88 -0.27 0.60
N VAL A 46 0.56 -0.93 -0.51
CA VAL A 46 0.28 -0.28 -1.80
C VAL A 46 -0.98 0.57 -1.74
N ALA A 47 -2.05 0.09 -1.11
CA ALA A 47 -3.30 0.85 -1.01
C ALA A 47 -3.10 2.17 -0.27
N PHE A 48 -2.41 2.16 0.87
CA PHE A 48 -2.18 3.36 1.66
C PHE A 48 -1.07 4.26 1.11
N ASP A 49 -0.15 3.72 0.32
CA ASP A 49 0.75 4.52 -0.53
C ASP A 49 -0.02 5.26 -1.64
N THR A 50 -0.99 4.61 -2.31
CA THR A 50 -1.88 5.28 -3.28
C THR A 50 -2.70 6.41 -2.62
N VAL A 51 -3.22 6.16 -1.41
CA VAL A 51 -3.94 7.18 -0.61
C VAL A 51 -3.01 8.35 -0.29
N ARG A 52 -1.80 8.08 0.21
CA ARG A 52 -0.79 9.11 0.51
C ARG A 52 -0.44 9.93 -0.74
N ARG A 53 -0.11 9.26 -1.86
CA ARG A 53 0.23 9.92 -3.13
C ARG A 53 -0.91 10.79 -3.64
N TYR A 54 -2.17 10.38 -3.44
CA TYR A 54 -3.32 11.21 -3.82
C TYR A 54 -3.46 12.45 -2.92
N PHE A 55 -3.23 12.33 -1.61
CA PHE A 55 -3.17 13.51 -0.73
C PHE A 55 -2.07 14.48 -1.15
N GLU A 56 -0.87 13.98 -1.46
CA GLU A 56 0.25 14.78 -1.96
C GLU A 56 -0.08 15.46 -3.29
N PHE A 57 -0.71 14.74 -4.23
CA PHE A 57 -1.24 15.30 -5.48
C PHE A 57 -2.25 16.43 -5.23
N ARG A 58 -3.02 16.35 -4.15
CA ARG A 58 -3.99 17.37 -3.71
C ARG A 58 -3.37 18.51 -2.92
N GLY A 59 -2.04 18.53 -2.77
CA GLY A 59 -1.27 19.61 -2.14
C GLY A 59 -1.14 19.48 -0.63
N TYR A 60 -1.49 18.33 -0.04
CA TYR A 60 -1.27 18.09 1.38
C TYR A 60 0.16 17.63 1.66
N LYS A 61 0.70 18.06 2.79
CA LYS A 61 1.88 17.46 3.39
C LYS A 61 1.46 16.29 4.28
N VAL A 62 1.85 15.07 3.92
CA VAL A 62 1.48 13.88 4.70
C VAL A 62 2.62 13.51 5.65
N ASN A 63 2.35 13.50 6.96
CA ASN A 63 3.22 12.90 7.97
C ASN A 63 2.79 11.45 8.19
N TYR A 64 3.39 10.55 7.41
CA TYR A 64 3.03 9.14 7.33
C TYR A 64 3.96 8.29 8.20
N VAL A 65 3.42 7.64 9.24
CA VAL A 65 4.17 6.77 10.16
C VAL A 65 3.68 5.34 10.04
N SER A 66 4.61 4.38 9.98
CA SER A 66 4.26 2.95 10.00
C SER A 66 5.28 2.15 10.79
N ASN A 67 4.87 1.49 11.87
CA ASN A 67 5.80 0.82 12.77
C ASN A 67 6.37 -0.50 12.22
N PHE A 68 7.43 -0.99 12.86
CA PHE A 68 7.81 -2.40 12.80
C PHE A 68 7.55 -3.05 14.15
N THR A 69 6.72 -4.10 14.17
CA THR A 69 6.58 -4.96 15.35
C THR A 69 7.75 -5.93 15.36
N ASP A 70 8.77 -5.62 16.15
CA ASP A 70 9.98 -6.41 16.32
C ASP A 70 10.11 -7.10 17.69
N VAL A 71 9.03 -7.08 18.47
CA VAL A 71 8.86 -7.83 19.72
C VAL A 71 7.54 -8.61 19.65
N ASP A 72 7.58 -9.90 19.32
CA ASP A 72 6.39 -10.75 19.23
C ASP A 72 6.74 -12.23 19.45
N ASP A 73 5.74 -13.03 19.85
CA ASP A 73 5.87 -14.49 20.02
C ASP A 73 6.40 -15.19 18.76
N LYS A 74 6.00 -14.73 17.58
CA LYS A 74 6.46 -15.30 16.30
C LYS A 74 7.93 -15.03 16.05
N ILE A 75 8.42 -13.84 16.43
CA ILE A 75 9.84 -13.47 16.29
C ILE A 75 10.69 -14.34 17.19
N ILE A 76 10.31 -14.49 18.46
CA ILE A 76 11.01 -15.35 19.42
C ILE A 76 11.06 -16.80 18.90
N LYS A 77 9.91 -17.32 18.46
CA LYS A 77 9.81 -18.68 17.94
C LYS A 77 10.70 -18.90 16.70
N THR A 78 10.65 -17.99 15.73
CA THR A 78 11.43 -18.12 14.49
C THR A 78 12.93 -17.92 14.74
N ALA A 79 13.31 -16.97 15.59
CA ALA A 79 14.70 -16.74 15.96
C ALA A 79 15.32 -17.99 16.61
N ASN A 80 14.59 -18.63 17.53
CA ASN A 80 15.00 -19.91 18.14
C ASN A 80 15.11 -21.05 17.12
N GLN A 81 14.24 -21.09 16.10
CA GLN A 81 14.29 -22.09 15.04
C GLN A 81 15.49 -21.88 14.09
N GLU A 82 15.85 -20.62 13.80
CA GLU A 82 16.98 -20.26 12.94
C GLU A 82 18.33 -20.23 13.69
N GLY A 83 18.31 -20.30 15.03
CA GLY A 83 19.52 -20.24 15.85
C GLY A 83 20.20 -18.86 15.86
N ILE A 84 19.42 -17.78 15.67
CA ILE A 84 19.89 -16.39 15.67
C ILE A 84 19.14 -15.57 16.72
N SER A 85 19.62 -14.36 17.03
CA SER A 85 18.92 -13.47 17.95
C SER A 85 17.64 -12.87 17.35
N THR A 86 16.69 -12.47 18.20
CA THR A 86 15.46 -11.77 17.76
C THR A 86 15.77 -10.47 17.02
N LYS A 87 16.83 -9.76 17.43
CA LYS A 87 17.30 -8.55 16.77
C LYS A 87 17.83 -8.84 15.35
N GLU A 88 18.67 -9.86 15.20
CA GLU A 88 19.19 -10.25 13.87
C GLU A 88 18.06 -10.68 12.94
N LEU A 89 17.08 -11.44 13.44
CA LEU A 89 15.90 -11.84 12.67
C LEU A 89 15.08 -10.61 12.23
N ALA A 90 14.81 -9.70 13.16
CA ALA A 90 14.05 -8.48 12.87
C ALA A 90 14.77 -7.60 11.85
N ASP A 91 16.07 -7.34 12.02
CA ASP A 91 16.86 -6.53 11.11
C ASP A 91 16.86 -7.13 9.69
N LYS A 92 17.04 -8.45 9.57
CA LYS A 92 16.96 -9.19 8.30
C LYS A 92 15.62 -8.95 7.59
N TYR A 93 14.49 -9.08 8.29
CA TYR A 93 13.17 -8.94 7.68
C TYR A 93 12.68 -7.50 7.53
N ILE A 94 13.24 -6.54 8.28
CA ILE A 94 13.07 -5.11 8.02
C ILE A 94 13.70 -4.74 6.67
N GLU A 95 14.94 -5.20 6.42
CA GLU A 95 15.60 -4.94 5.13
C GLU A 95 14.88 -5.64 3.97
N ALA A 96 14.45 -6.89 4.15
CA ALA A 96 13.62 -7.58 3.16
C ALA A 96 12.31 -6.84 2.87
N PHE A 97 11.63 -6.32 3.90
CA PHE A 97 10.42 -5.51 3.73
C PHE A 97 10.68 -4.25 2.89
N LYS A 98 11.77 -3.51 3.20
CA LYS A 98 12.15 -2.31 2.44
C LYS A 98 12.51 -2.65 1.00
N GLU A 99 13.21 -3.75 0.77
CA GLU A 99 13.54 -4.21 -0.59
C GLU A 99 12.27 -4.54 -1.38
N ASP A 100 11.39 -5.37 -0.83
CA ASP A 100 10.17 -5.79 -1.51
C ASP A 100 9.23 -4.60 -1.79
N THR A 101 9.05 -3.71 -0.81
CA THR A 101 8.19 -2.52 -0.98
C THR A 101 8.82 -1.47 -1.89
N GLY A 102 10.15 -1.33 -1.87
CA GLY A 102 10.90 -0.48 -2.80
C GLY A 102 10.74 -0.95 -4.26
N LYS A 103 10.81 -2.26 -4.52
CA LYS A 103 10.53 -2.82 -5.86
C LYS A 103 9.10 -2.52 -6.34
N LEU A 104 8.14 -2.45 -5.42
CA LEU A 104 6.75 -2.06 -5.70
C LEU A 104 6.56 -0.54 -5.79
N ASN A 105 7.62 0.26 -5.82
CA ASN A 105 7.60 1.72 -5.81
C ASN A 105 6.69 2.32 -4.71
N VAL A 106 6.72 1.71 -3.52
CA VAL A 106 6.10 2.29 -2.32
C VAL A 106 7.02 3.38 -1.78
N GLN A 107 6.50 4.57 -1.51
CA GLN A 107 7.28 5.60 -0.87
C GLN A 107 7.61 5.19 0.58
N PRO A 108 8.88 5.31 1.03
CA PRO A 108 9.23 5.09 2.42
C PRO A 108 8.38 5.96 3.36
N ALA A 109 7.99 5.41 4.52
CA ALA A 109 7.30 6.20 5.53
C ALA A 109 8.19 7.34 6.02
N CYS A 110 7.58 8.43 6.52
CA CYS A 110 8.32 9.52 7.17
C CYS A 110 9.07 9.01 8.41
N LEU A 111 8.52 8.00 9.09
CA LEU A 111 9.15 7.31 10.21
C LEU A 111 8.70 5.85 10.29
N HIS A 112 9.64 4.97 10.61
CA HIS A 112 9.40 3.57 10.96
C HIS A 112 9.82 3.29 12.41
N PRO A 113 8.99 3.62 13.41
CA PRO A 113 9.33 3.35 14.81
C PRO A 113 9.33 1.84 15.07
N ARG A 114 10.26 1.38 15.91
CA ARG A 114 10.39 -0.02 16.34
C ARG A 114 9.94 -0.17 17.78
N VAL A 115 9.37 -1.31 18.12
CA VAL A 115 8.86 -1.58 19.49
C VAL A 115 10.00 -1.58 20.50
N VAL A 116 11.14 -2.19 20.15
CA VAL A 116 12.32 -2.25 21.02
C VAL A 116 12.85 -0.87 21.45
N ASP A 117 12.59 0.18 20.65
CA ASP A 117 13.04 1.54 20.92
C ASP A 117 12.05 2.35 21.79
N HIS A 118 10.89 1.77 22.13
CA HIS A 118 9.78 2.44 22.83
C HIS A 118 9.32 1.70 24.09
N ILE A 119 10.15 0.81 24.65
CA ILE A 119 9.78 0.01 25.82
C ILE A 119 9.47 0.88 27.04
N ASP A 120 10.30 1.89 27.31
CA ASP A 120 10.07 2.81 28.42
C ASP A 120 8.77 3.61 28.22
N ASP A 121 8.51 4.09 27.00
CA ASP A 121 7.26 4.78 26.65
C ASP A 121 6.03 3.87 26.85
N ILE A 122 6.15 2.57 26.55
CA ILE A 122 5.10 1.58 26.78
C ILE A 122 4.86 1.38 28.28
N ILE A 123 5.91 1.22 29.08
CA ILE A 123 5.80 1.05 30.53
C ILE A 123 5.13 2.27 31.16
N ASP A 124 5.50 3.49 30.73
CA ASP A 124 4.88 4.72 31.20
C ASP A 124 3.39 4.79 30.82
N PHE A 125 3.05 4.43 29.57
CA PHE A 125 1.66 4.40 29.11
C PHE A 125 0.81 3.43 29.94
N VAL A 126 1.31 2.21 30.17
CA VAL A 126 0.62 1.19 30.96
C VAL A 126 0.46 1.63 32.41
N SER A 127 1.47 2.28 32.99
CA SER A 127 1.40 2.85 34.34
C SER A 127 0.26 3.87 34.47
N VAL A 128 0.10 4.76 33.48
CA VAL A 128 -1.04 5.72 33.45
C VAL A 128 -2.39 5.00 33.38
N LEU A 129 -2.50 3.92 32.60
CA LEU A 129 -3.74 3.14 32.53
C LEU A 129 -4.07 2.45 33.87
N ILE A 130 -3.07 1.97 34.60
CA ILE A 130 -3.24 1.42 35.95
C ILE A 130 -3.72 2.52 36.92
N ASP A 131 -3.06 3.68 36.91
CA ASP A 131 -3.42 4.81 37.78
C ASP A 131 -4.86 5.30 37.55
N LYS A 132 -5.32 5.25 36.29
CA LYS A 132 -6.72 5.57 35.93
C LYS A 132 -7.70 4.41 36.18
N GLY A 133 -7.23 3.25 36.61
CA GLY A 133 -8.03 2.05 36.88
C GLY A 133 -8.41 1.22 35.65
N TYR A 134 -7.99 1.62 34.45
CA TYR A 134 -8.23 0.89 33.19
C TYR A 134 -7.34 -0.34 33.03
N ALA A 135 -6.32 -0.53 33.85
CA ALA A 135 -5.46 -1.70 33.82
C ALA A 135 -5.19 -2.28 35.21
N TYR A 136 -4.72 -3.52 35.25
CA TYR A 136 -4.32 -4.22 36.48
C TYR A 136 -3.24 -5.25 36.24
N GLU A 137 -2.38 -5.42 37.25
CA GLU A 137 -1.42 -6.50 37.32
C GLU A 137 -2.11 -7.77 37.83
N SER A 138 -1.73 -8.92 37.26
CA SER A 138 -2.16 -10.24 37.69
C SER A 138 -1.09 -11.27 37.33
N GLN A 139 -0.36 -11.72 38.36
CA GLN A 139 0.66 -12.78 38.25
C GLN A 139 1.71 -12.46 37.17
N GLY A 140 2.32 -11.28 37.26
CA GLY A 140 3.39 -10.79 36.36
C GLY A 140 2.91 -10.20 35.04
N ASP A 141 1.67 -10.49 34.63
CA ASP A 141 1.04 -9.89 33.45
C ASP A 141 0.29 -8.61 33.84
N VAL A 142 0.11 -7.68 32.89
CA VAL A 142 -0.79 -6.53 33.04
C VAL A 142 -1.86 -6.59 31.98
N TYR A 143 -3.13 -6.52 32.40
CA TYR A 143 -4.29 -6.58 31.54
C TYR A 143 -5.06 -5.26 31.52
N TYR A 144 -5.72 -4.98 30.39
CA TYR A 144 -6.67 -3.88 30.24
C TYR A 144 -8.07 -4.35 30.66
N ARG A 145 -8.78 -3.55 31.46
CA ARG A 145 -10.18 -3.77 31.86
C ARG A 145 -11.14 -3.30 30.78
N THR A 146 -11.48 -4.21 29.87
CA THR A 146 -12.27 -3.90 28.67
C THR A 146 -13.62 -3.26 29.02
N ARG A 147 -14.31 -3.75 30.06
CA ARG A 147 -15.64 -3.26 30.48
C ARG A 147 -15.68 -1.86 31.10
N LEU A 148 -14.53 -1.32 31.52
CA LEU A 148 -14.46 0.06 31.99
C LEU A 148 -14.57 1.05 30.84
N PHE A 149 -14.10 0.67 29.65
CA PHE A 149 -14.26 1.46 28.45
C PHE A 149 -15.65 1.22 27.84
N LYS A 150 -16.62 2.03 28.26
CA LYS A 150 -18.03 1.87 27.86
C LYS A 150 -18.30 1.80 26.36
N PRO A 151 -17.56 2.50 25.48
CA PRO A 151 -17.82 2.41 24.05
C PRO A 151 -16.98 1.34 23.34
N TYR A 152 -16.42 0.36 24.07
CA TYR A 152 -15.67 -0.75 23.46
C TYR A 152 -16.55 -1.55 22.48
N GLY A 153 -16.03 -1.84 21.29
CA GLY A 153 -16.77 -2.44 20.18
C GLY A 153 -17.29 -1.41 19.17
N LYS A 154 -17.10 -0.11 19.41
CA LYS A 154 -17.57 0.96 18.53
C LYS A 154 -16.92 0.94 17.15
N LEU A 155 -15.68 0.46 17.00
CA LEU A 155 -15.01 0.42 15.69
C LEU A 155 -15.41 -0.82 14.88
N SER A 156 -15.62 -1.94 15.54
CA SER A 156 -15.97 -3.23 14.93
C SER A 156 -17.47 -3.46 14.76
N ASN A 157 -18.30 -2.58 15.33
CA ASN A 157 -19.76 -2.69 15.40
C ASN A 157 -20.21 -4.02 16.04
N LYS A 158 -19.48 -4.45 17.07
CA LYS A 158 -19.77 -5.67 17.83
C LYS A 158 -20.28 -5.29 19.21
N SER A 159 -21.32 -5.98 19.67
CA SER A 159 -21.78 -5.82 21.05
C SER A 159 -20.81 -6.51 22.02
N ILE A 160 -20.69 -5.98 23.24
CA ILE A 160 -19.87 -6.59 24.30
C ILE A 160 -20.30 -8.05 24.56
N ASP A 161 -21.60 -8.34 24.48
CA ASP A 161 -22.16 -9.69 24.72
C ASP A 161 -21.70 -10.70 23.64
N GLU A 162 -21.68 -10.30 22.36
CA GLU A 162 -21.14 -11.15 21.28
C GLU A 162 -19.65 -11.45 21.47
N LEU A 163 -18.89 -10.43 21.90
CA LEU A 163 -17.47 -10.56 22.17
C LEU A 163 -17.22 -11.50 23.35
N GLU A 164 -18.03 -11.42 24.40
CA GLU A 164 -17.91 -12.25 25.60
C GLU A 164 -18.16 -13.73 25.29
N ILE A 165 -19.16 -14.04 24.47
CA ILE A 165 -19.42 -15.42 24.02
C ILE A 165 -18.19 -15.98 23.28
N GLY A 166 -17.59 -15.20 22.37
CA GLY A 166 -16.39 -15.63 21.66
C GLY A 166 -15.16 -15.76 22.58
N ALA A 167 -15.02 -14.87 23.56
CA ALA A 167 -13.88 -14.86 24.47
C ALA A 167 -13.94 -15.98 25.52
N SER A 168 -15.13 -16.26 26.07
CA SER A 168 -15.36 -17.30 27.07
C SER A 168 -15.14 -18.73 26.55
N GLN A 169 -15.18 -18.93 25.22
CA GLN A 169 -14.83 -20.20 24.59
C GLN A 169 -13.32 -20.46 24.56
N ARG A 170 -12.47 -19.45 24.84
CA ARG A 170 -11.01 -19.61 24.89
C ARG A 170 -10.59 -20.22 26.23
N THR A 171 -10.11 -21.46 26.17
CA THR A 171 -9.56 -22.17 27.33
C THR A 171 -8.03 -22.07 27.37
N GLY A 172 -7.46 -21.88 28.56
CA GLY A 172 -6.01 -21.82 28.76
C GLY A 172 -5.62 -21.10 30.05
N ASP A 173 -4.34 -21.19 30.42
CA ASP A 173 -3.80 -20.59 31.65
C ASP A 173 -3.94 -19.06 31.68
N GLU A 174 -3.86 -18.38 30.52
CA GLU A 174 -4.09 -16.93 30.42
C GLU A 174 -5.52 -16.54 30.82
N SER A 175 -6.52 -17.40 30.57
CA SER A 175 -7.91 -17.09 30.93
C SER A 175 -8.12 -17.09 32.46
N ALA A 176 -7.29 -17.80 33.22
CA ALA A 176 -7.38 -17.85 34.67
C ALA A 176 -6.75 -16.62 35.36
N LYS A 177 -5.90 -15.87 34.66
CA LYS A 177 -5.26 -14.65 35.18
C LYS A 177 -6.14 -13.40 35.03
N LYS A 178 -7.18 -13.45 34.19
CA LYS A 178 -8.01 -12.29 33.86
C LYS A 178 -9.22 -12.17 34.80
N GLU A 179 -9.54 -10.94 35.19
CA GLU A 179 -10.80 -10.58 35.85
C GLU A 179 -12.00 -10.78 34.92
N ASP A 180 -11.84 -10.53 33.62
CA ASP A 180 -12.87 -10.71 32.59
C ASP A 180 -12.31 -11.40 31.31
N PRO A 181 -13.05 -12.32 30.67
CA PRO A 181 -12.61 -12.96 29.43
C PRO A 181 -12.25 -12.00 28.29
N LEU A 182 -12.84 -10.80 28.27
CA LEU A 182 -12.60 -9.75 27.28
C LEU A 182 -11.31 -8.97 27.52
N ASP A 183 -10.70 -9.09 28.69
CA ASP A 183 -9.50 -8.35 29.01
C ASP A 183 -8.33 -8.85 28.16
N PHE A 184 -7.46 -7.93 27.75
CA PHE A 184 -6.33 -8.21 26.88
C PHE A 184 -5.03 -7.70 27.49
N ALA A 185 -3.93 -8.40 27.19
CA ALA A 185 -2.64 -8.10 27.78
C ALA A 185 -2.08 -6.77 27.21
N LEU A 186 -1.62 -5.93 28.13
CA LEU A 186 -0.80 -4.74 27.86
C LEU A 186 0.69 -5.05 28.06
N TRP A 187 1.00 -5.89 29.05
CA TRP A 187 2.32 -6.39 29.36
C TRP A 187 2.23 -7.87 29.69
N LYS A 188 3.20 -8.66 29.23
CA LYS A 188 3.28 -10.10 29.48
C LYS A 188 4.57 -10.44 30.20
N GLU A 189 4.48 -11.20 31.27
CA GLU A 189 5.60 -11.83 31.93
C GLU A 189 6.37 -12.66 30.90
N ALA A 190 7.69 -12.48 30.87
CA ALA A 190 8.54 -13.22 29.96
C ALA A 190 8.86 -14.60 30.52
N LYS A 191 8.82 -15.62 29.66
CA LYS A 191 9.27 -16.96 30.05
C LYS A 191 10.79 -17.02 30.13
N GLU A 192 11.29 -18.07 30.78
CA GLU A 192 12.73 -18.31 30.86
C GLU A 192 13.35 -18.37 29.45
N HIS A 193 14.42 -17.61 29.25
CA HIS A 193 15.13 -17.46 27.96
C HIS A 193 14.41 -16.66 26.86
N GLU A 194 13.26 -16.04 27.12
CA GLU A 194 12.67 -15.06 26.20
C GLU A 194 13.34 -13.68 26.35
N VAL A 195 13.30 -12.89 25.28
CA VAL A 195 13.67 -11.47 25.34
C VAL A 195 12.73 -10.75 26.31
N SER A 196 13.30 -9.94 27.21
CA SER A 196 12.55 -9.27 28.27
C SER A 196 13.21 -7.97 28.71
N TRP A 197 12.40 -7.12 29.31
CA TRP A 197 12.78 -5.84 29.89
C TRP A 197 12.29 -5.75 31.33
N ASP A 198 13.02 -5.02 32.16
CA ASP A 198 12.61 -4.73 33.52
C ASP A 198 11.42 -3.75 33.51
N SER A 199 10.42 -4.00 34.35
CA SER A 199 9.25 -3.13 34.52
C SER A 199 8.81 -3.12 35.98
N PRO A 200 7.91 -2.19 36.39
CA PRO A 200 7.32 -2.19 37.73
C PRO A 200 6.59 -3.50 38.10
N TRP A 201 6.23 -4.32 37.11
CA TRP A 201 5.47 -5.57 37.27
C TRP A 201 6.35 -6.81 37.11
N GLY A 202 7.68 -6.64 37.06
CA GLY A 202 8.63 -7.72 36.82
C GLY A 202 9.13 -7.76 35.36
N LYS A 203 9.92 -8.79 35.04
CA LYS A 203 10.49 -8.94 33.70
C LYS A 203 9.43 -9.40 32.71
N GLY A 204 9.32 -8.67 31.60
CA GLY A 204 8.32 -8.99 30.60
C GLY A 204 8.54 -8.30 29.28
N ARG A 205 7.48 -8.23 28.49
CA ARG A 205 7.44 -7.64 27.16
C ARG A 205 6.05 -7.08 26.87
N PRO A 206 5.92 -6.13 25.93
CA PRO A 206 4.63 -5.57 25.54
C PRO A 206 3.66 -6.64 25.00
N GLY A 207 2.37 -6.40 25.21
CA GLY A 207 1.31 -7.03 24.44
C GLY A 207 1.16 -6.36 23.06
N TRP A 208 0.74 -7.12 22.05
CA TRP A 208 0.72 -6.65 20.66
C TRP A 208 0.02 -5.30 20.42
N HIS A 209 -1.06 -5.00 21.15
CA HIS A 209 -1.88 -3.82 20.91
C HIS A 209 -1.26 -2.52 21.44
N ILE A 210 -0.55 -2.56 22.56
CA ILE A 210 -0.08 -1.33 23.24
C ILE A 210 0.98 -0.59 22.44
N GLU A 211 1.71 -1.33 21.59
CA GLU A 211 2.77 -0.84 20.72
C GLU A 211 2.29 0.32 19.82
N CYS A 212 1.21 0.09 19.08
CA CYS A 212 0.69 1.05 18.12
C CYS A 212 0.10 2.29 18.81
N SER A 213 -0.66 2.11 19.89
CA SER A 213 -1.16 3.23 20.71
C SER A 213 -0.03 4.15 21.18
N VAL A 214 1.07 3.57 21.67
CA VAL A 214 2.22 4.33 22.17
C VAL A 214 2.95 5.03 21.03
N MET A 215 3.32 4.30 19.98
CA MET A 215 4.10 4.87 18.87
C MET A 215 3.31 5.92 18.09
N ALA A 216 2.01 5.69 17.82
CA ALA A 216 1.17 6.66 17.15
C ALA A 216 1.04 7.96 17.96
N THR A 217 0.69 7.87 19.25
CA THR A 217 0.54 9.06 20.10
C THR A 217 1.86 9.79 20.34
N LYS A 218 2.97 9.07 20.47
CA LYS A 218 4.32 9.64 20.63
C LYS A 218 4.76 10.49 19.43
N HIS A 219 4.53 9.99 18.21
CA HIS A 219 5.08 10.60 16.99
C HIS A 219 4.12 11.52 16.25
N LEU A 220 2.81 11.34 16.42
CA LEU A 220 1.78 12.10 15.69
C LEU A 220 0.90 12.98 16.60
N GLY A 221 0.83 12.66 17.91
CA GLY A 221 0.03 13.37 18.91
C GLY A 221 -1.17 12.55 19.42
N ASP A 222 -1.81 13.04 20.48
CA ASP A 222 -2.90 12.34 21.18
C ASP A 222 -4.15 12.09 20.31
N THR A 223 -4.39 12.98 19.32
CA THR A 223 -5.43 12.86 18.30
C THR A 223 -4.77 12.96 16.92
N ILE A 224 -5.03 12.00 16.03
CA ILE A 224 -4.50 11.97 14.66
C ILE A 224 -5.61 12.07 13.61
N ASP A 225 -5.25 12.42 12.37
CA ASP A 225 -6.21 12.50 11.28
C ASP A 225 -6.68 11.11 10.86
N ILE A 226 -5.74 10.25 10.45
CA ILE A 226 -6.04 8.95 9.84
C ILE A 226 -5.30 7.83 10.57
N HIS A 227 -6.04 6.80 10.99
CA HIS A 227 -5.49 5.52 11.39
C HIS A 227 -5.91 4.43 10.41
N ALA A 228 -4.95 3.64 9.94
CA ALA A 228 -5.12 2.74 8.81
C ALA A 228 -4.58 1.33 9.09
N GLY A 229 -5.13 0.35 8.37
CA GLY A 229 -4.66 -1.04 8.41
C GLY A 229 -5.48 -2.01 7.55
N GLY A 230 -5.15 -3.29 7.62
CA GLY A 230 -5.97 -4.35 7.03
C GLY A 230 -7.30 -4.50 7.78
N GLN A 231 -8.36 -4.95 7.11
CA GLN A 231 -9.66 -5.19 7.73
C GLN A 231 -9.60 -6.21 8.89
N ASP A 232 -8.61 -7.12 8.91
CA ASP A 232 -8.35 -8.00 10.06
C ASP A 232 -7.87 -7.26 11.31
N LEU A 233 -7.34 -6.05 11.17
CA LEU A 233 -6.91 -5.23 12.29
C LEU A 233 -8.06 -4.46 12.93
N GLU A 234 -9.21 -4.31 12.25
CA GLU A 234 -10.41 -3.65 12.81
C GLU A 234 -10.77 -4.24 14.17
N PHE A 235 -10.71 -5.58 14.30
CA PHE A 235 -10.87 -6.27 15.57
C PHE A 235 -9.95 -7.49 15.69
N PRO A 236 -9.25 -7.67 16.83
CA PRO A 236 -9.31 -6.85 18.03
C PRO A 236 -8.33 -5.66 18.04
N HIS A 237 -7.42 -5.57 17.07
CA HIS A 237 -6.22 -4.72 17.21
C HIS A 237 -6.55 -3.22 17.35
N HIS A 238 -7.17 -2.63 16.34
CA HIS A 238 -7.54 -1.22 16.34
C HIS A 238 -8.61 -0.86 17.39
N GLU A 239 -9.54 -1.78 17.69
CA GLU A 239 -10.49 -1.58 18.80
C GLU A 239 -9.77 -1.44 20.15
N ASN A 240 -8.74 -2.26 20.38
CA ASN A 240 -7.90 -2.19 21.57
C ASN A 240 -7.07 -0.91 21.61
N GLU A 241 -6.54 -0.47 20.46
CA GLU A 241 -5.78 0.78 20.39
C GLU A 241 -6.62 2.00 20.73
N ILE A 242 -7.87 2.05 20.25
CA ILE A 242 -8.82 3.08 20.64
C ILE A 242 -9.04 3.04 22.15
N ALA A 243 -9.32 1.86 22.72
CA ALA A 243 -9.58 1.74 24.15
C ALA A 243 -8.40 2.23 24.98
N GLN A 244 -7.19 1.79 24.65
CA GLN A 244 -5.94 2.20 25.32
C GLN A 244 -5.70 3.70 25.19
N SER A 245 -5.76 4.24 23.98
CA SER A 245 -5.42 5.63 23.68
C SER A 245 -6.43 6.60 24.27
N GLU A 246 -7.73 6.38 24.04
CA GLU A 246 -8.77 7.26 24.57
C GLU A 246 -8.86 7.19 26.11
N ALA A 247 -8.62 6.02 26.72
CA ALA A 247 -8.56 5.93 28.19
C ALA A 247 -7.36 6.68 28.78
N LYS A 248 -6.21 6.66 28.12
CA LYS A 248 -5.03 7.42 28.57
C LYS A 248 -5.21 8.92 28.36
N THR A 249 -5.73 9.37 27.22
CA THR A 249 -5.70 10.78 26.81
C THR A 249 -6.99 11.54 27.10
N ASP A 250 -8.10 10.83 27.36
CA ASP A 250 -9.47 11.38 27.43
C ASP A 250 -9.90 12.14 26.15
N GLN A 251 -9.23 11.87 25.01
CA GLN A 251 -9.47 12.46 23.70
C GLN A 251 -9.84 11.38 22.68
N THR A 252 -10.43 11.77 21.54
CA THR A 252 -10.62 10.85 20.40
C THR A 252 -9.27 10.50 19.80
N PHE A 253 -8.99 9.21 19.58
CA PHE A 253 -7.66 8.81 19.11
C PHE A 253 -7.41 9.17 17.63
N ALA A 254 -8.36 8.85 16.74
CA ALA A 254 -8.26 9.18 15.33
C ALA A 254 -9.61 9.61 14.75
N HIS A 255 -9.61 10.63 13.89
CA HIS A 255 -10.84 11.11 13.24
C HIS A 255 -11.35 10.15 12.16
N TYR A 256 -10.45 9.58 11.35
CA TYR A 256 -10.79 8.70 10.25
C TYR A 256 -10.11 7.34 10.38
N TRP A 257 -10.90 6.26 10.37
CA TRP A 257 -10.41 4.89 10.37
C TRP A 257 -10.55 4.27 8.99
N MET A 258 -9.45 3.90 8.36
CA MET A 258 -9.43 3.35 7.00
C MET A 258 -8.96 1.89 7.02
N HIS A 259 -9.73 0.99 6.40
CA HIS A 259 -9.39 -0.43 6.36
C HIS A 259 -9.43 -0.99 4.95
N ASN A 260 -8.32 -1.58 4.47
CA ASN A 260 -8.32 -2.28 3.18
C ASN A 260 -8.87 -3.70 3.32
N ALA A 261 -9.60 -4.16 2.30
CA ALA A 261 -10.16 -5.50 2.26
C ALA A 261 -9.09 -6.57 1.95
N TYR A 262 -9.47 -7.83 2.14
CA TYR A 262 -8.60 -8.99 1.92
C TYR A 262 -8.35 -9.30 0.44
N LEU A 263 -7.18 -9.87 0.16
CA LEU A 263 -6.96 -10.65 -1.06
C LEU A 263 -7.60 -12.03 -0.94
N THR A 264 -8.19 -12.50 -2.04
CA THR A 264 -8.72 -13.85 -2.18
C THR A 264 -7.92 -14.65 -3.20
N VAL A 265 -7.84 -15.97 -3.01
CA VAL A 265 -7.03 -16.92 -3.81
C VAL A 265 -7.91 -18.06 -4.30
N GLY A 266 -7.62 -18.54 -5.50
CA GLY A 266 -8.30 -19.66 -6.13
C GLY A 266 -9.68 -19.31 -6.70
N GLU A 267 -10.27 -20.23 -7.45
CA GLU A 267 -11.60 -20.08 -8.07
C GLU A 267 -12.73 -19.98 -7.03
N SER A 268 -12.52 -20.54 -5.83
CA SER A 268 -13.46 -20.47 -4.70
C SER A 268 -13.46 -19.13 -3.96
N GLY A 269 -12.49 -18.24 -4.22
CA GLY A 269 -12.38 -16.94 -3.57
C GLY A 269 -12.02 -17.02 -2.09
N GLU A 270 -11.28 -18.04 -1.66
CA GLU A 270 -10.86 -18.19 -0.25
C GLU A 270 -9.88 -17.09 0.16
N LYS A 271 -9.94 -16.66 1.42
CA LYS A 271 -8.98 -15.66 1.96
C LYS A 271 -7.56 -16.22 1.90
N MET A 272 -6.60 -15.40 1.47
CA MET A 272 -5.18 -15.74 1.61
C MET A 272 -4.76 -15.65 3.08
N SER A 273 -4.18 -16.71 3.64
CA SER A 273 -3.57 -16.65 4.98
C SER A 273 -2.48 -17.69 5.19
N LYS A 274 -1.49 -17.37 6.03
CA LYS A 274 -0.45 -18.33 6.44
C LYS A 274 -1.05 -19.59 7.10
N SER A 275 -2.14 -19.45 7.85
CA SER A 275 -2.84 -20.57 8.51
C SER A 275 -3.47 -21.57 7.54
N LEU A 276 -3.86 -21.13 6.34
CA LEU A 276 -4.44 -21.99 5.30
C LEU A 276 -3.38 -22.57 4.36
N GLY A 277 -2.11 -22.19 4.52
CA GLY A 277 -1.01 -22.67 3.66
C GLY A 277 -1.08 -22.21 2.21
N ASN A 278 -2.01 -21.30 1.87
CA ASN A 278 -2.32 -20.85 0.51
C ASN A 278 -1.75 -19.46 0.19
N PHE A 279 -0.68 -19.04 0.87
CA PHE A 279 -0.10 -17.70 0.71
C PHE A 279 1.14 -17.71 -0.19
N ILE A 280 1.29 -16.64 -0.97
CA ILE A 280 2.50 -16.36 -1.76
C ILE A 280 3.19 -15.13 -1.18
N THR A 281 4.51 -15.18 -1.05
CA THR A 281 5.29 -14.00 -0.63
C THR A 281 5.35 -13.00 -1.77
N ALA A 282 5.38 -11.70 -1.47
CA ALA A 282 5.61 -10.68 -2.50
C ALA A 282 6.99 -10.91 -3.15
N HIS A 283 7.97 -11.25 -2.32
CA HIS A 283 9.33 -11.60 -2.72
C HIS A 283 9.39 -12.69 -3.81
N ASP A 284 8.69 -13.81 -3.61
CA ASP A 284 8.70 -14.92 -4.56
C ASP A 284 7.88 -14.60 -5.81
N LEU A 285 6.73 -13.94 -5.67
CA LEU A 285 5.91 -13.52 -6.82
C LEU A 285 6.70 -12.62 -7.76
N MET A 286 7.47 -11.69 -7.21
CA MET A 286 8.25 -10.72 -8.00
C MET A 286 9.48 -11.33 -8.71
N LYS A 287 9.77 -12.62 -8.51
CA LYS A 287 10.76 -13.35 -9.33
C LYS A 287 10.21 -13.71 -10.71
N ASP A 288 8.90 -13.97 -10.78
CA ASP A 288 8.23 -14.44 -11.99
C ASP A 288 7.37 -13.35 -12.65
N VAL A 289 6.94 -12.33 -11.87
CA VAL A 289 6.09 -11.24 -12.34
C VAL A 289 6.79 -9.90 -12.11
N SER A 290 6.78 -9.01 -13.11
CA SER A 290 7.34 -7.66 -12.97
C SER A 290 6.74 -6.94 -11.75
N PRO A 291 7.57 -6.36 -10.84
CA PRO A 291 7.10 -5.61 -9.68
C PRO A 291 6.12 -4.49 -10.04
N GLU A 292 6.32 -3.84 -11.19
CA GLU A 292 5.44 -2.77 -11.66
C GLU A 292 4.05 -3.29 -12.04
N VAL A 293 3.96 -4.50 -12.64
CA VAL A 293 2.68 -5.16 -12.91
C VAL A 293 1.98 -5.51 -11.60
N VAL A 294 2.71 -6.05 -10.62
CA VAL A 294 2.16 -6.34 -9.29
C VAL A 294 1.65 -5.06 -8.63
N ARG A 295 2.44 -3.99 -8.69
CA ARG A 295 2.07 -2.66 -8.18
C ARG A 295 0.81 -2.13 -8.86
N PHE A 296 0.75 -2.19 -10.19
CA PHE A 296 -0.41 -1.75 -10.96
C PHE A 296 -1.68 -2.53 -10.60
N ALA A 297 -1.58 -3.86 -10.50
CA ALA A 297 -2.71 -4.71 -10.13
C ALA A 297 -3.29 -4.34 -8.75
N LEU A 298 -2.42 -4.16 -7.76
CA LEU A 298 -2.81 -3.86 -6.38
C LEU A 298 -3.36 -2.43 -6.21
N SER A 299 -2.81 -1.46 -6.93
CA SER A 299 -3.15 -0.03 -6.77
C SER A 299 -4.40 0.40 -7.52
N THR A 300 -4.80 -0.32 -8.58
CA THR A 300 -5.94 0.04 -9.45
C THR A 300 -7.27 -0.56 -9.03
N THR A 301 -7.28 -1.35 -7.96
CA THR A 301 -8.52 -1.86 -7.35
C THR A 301 -8.91 -0.99 -6.15
N HIS A 302 -10.21 -0.72 -5.97
CA HIS A 302 -10.68 0.01 -4.79
C HIS A 302 -10.28 -0.71 -3.49
N TYR A 303 -9.58 -0.01 -2.58
CA TYR A 303 -8.92 -0.61 -1.42
C TYR A 303 -9.86 -1.41 -0.50
N ARG A 304 -11.11 -0.98 -0.32
CA ARG A 304 -12.16 -1.64 0.48
C ARG A 304 -12.88 -2.81 -0.19
N ARG A 305 -12.59 -3.15 -1.45
CA ARG A 305 -13.24 -4.29 -2.14
C ARG A 305 -12.37 -5.54 -2.09
N PRO A 306 -12.86 -6.71 -1.67
CA PRO A 306 -12.10 -7.95 -1.82
C PRO A 306 -11.61 -8.11 -3.25
N MET A 307 -10.34 -8.51 -3.42
CA MET A 307 -9.70 -8.58 -4.73
C MET A 307 -9.20 -10.01 -4.93
N PRO A 308 -9.68 -10.71 -5.96
CA PRO A 308 -9.06 -11.97 -6.36
C PRO A 308 -7.65 -11.68 -6.87
N PHE A 309 -6.69 -12.47 -6.40
CA PHE A 309 -5.30 -12.40 -6.86
C PHE A 309 -4.93 -13.72 -7.52
N ASN A 310 -4.99 -13.72 -8.85
CA ASN A 310 -4.75 -14.89 -9.69
C ASN A 310 -4.08 -14.49 -11.01
N GLU A 311 -3.76 -15.47 -11.85
CA GLU A 311 -3.11 -15.27 -13.14
C GLU A 311 -3.90 -14.33 -14.07
N THR A 312 -5.23 -14.40 -14.07
CA THR A 312 -6.07 -13.49 -14.86
C THR A 312 -5.88 -12.04 -14.43
N THR A 313 -5.86 -11.77 -13.13
CA THR A 313 -5.62 -10.42 -12.60
C THR A 313 -4.25 -9.89 -12.99
N ILE A 314 -3.22 -10.73 -12.93
CA ILE A 314 -1.87 -10.35 -13.37
C ILE A 314 -1.84 -10.07 -14.87
N LYS A 315 -2.42 -10.95 -15.68
CA LYS A 315 -2.46 -10.78 -17.14
C LYS A 315 -3.20 -9.50 -17.56
N GLU A 316 -4.35 -9.23 -16.95
CA GLU A 316 -5.10 -8.00 -17.19
C GLU A 316 -4.29 -6.75 -16.79
N ALA A 317 -3.60 -6.80 -15.65
CA ALA A 317 -2.72 -5.72 -15.22
C ALA A 317 -1.56 -5.51 -16.21
N THR A 318 -0.91 -6.58 -16.68
CA THR A 318 0.17 -6.52 -17.69
C THR A 318 -0.32 -5.84 -18.96
N THR A 319 -1.42 -6.32 -19.56
CA THR A 319 -1.94 -5.76 -20.81
C THR A 319 -2.35 -4.30 -20.65
N ASN A 320 -3.00 -3.95 -19.53
CA ASN A 320 -3.46 -2.58 -19.32
C ASN A 320 -2.30 -1.60 -19.08
N LEU A 321 -1.31 -2.00 -18.28
CA LEU A 321 -0.10 -1.21 -18.07
C LEU A 321 0.69 -1.06 -19.37
N GLY A 322 0.85 -2.14 -20.15
CA GLY A 322 1.51 -2.12 -21.44
C GLY A 322 0.86 -1.15 -22.43
N ARG A 323 -0.48 -1.04 -22.44
CA ARG A 323 -1.21 -0.06 -23.26
C ARG A 323 -0.92 1.38 -22.85
N ILE A 324 -0.86 1.66 -21.55
CA ILE A 324 -0.52 2.99 -21.04
C ILE A 324 0.88 3.38 -21.50
N LYS A 325 1.87 2.51 -21.25
CA LYS A 325 3.27 2.73 -21.65
C LYS A 325 3.43 2.89 -23.16
N SER A 326 2.81 2.02 -23.94
CA SER A 326 2.87 2.10 -25.42
C SER A 326 2.32 3.43 -25.94
N SER A 327 1.23 3.92 -25.34
CA SER A 327 0.61 5.19 -25.74
C SER A 327 1.50 6.38 -25.38
N TYR A 328 2.15 6.33 -24.21
CA TYR A 328 3.13 7.33 -23.80
C TYR A 328 4.36 7.35 -24.74
N ASN A 329 4.91 6.18 -25.10
CA ASN A 329 6.06 6.07 -26.02
C ASN A 329 5.69 6.54 -27.43
N ASN A 330 4.50 6.19 -27.93
CA ASN A 330 4.00 6.69 -29.22
C ASN A 330 3.88 8.21 -29.23
N ALA A 331 3.48 8.81 -28.09
CA ALA A 331 3.41 10.25 -27.94
C ALA A 331 4.81 10.88 -28.02
N SER A 332 5.81 10.30 -27.34
CA SER A 332 7.22 10.72 -27.44
C SER A 332 7.73 10.70 -28.88
N PHE A 333 7.46 9.63 -29.63
CA PHE A 333 7.86 9.56 -31.04
C PHE A 333 7.17 10.62 -31.90
N ARG A 334 5.86 10.84 -31.70
CA ARG A 334 5.12 11.87 -32.45
C ARG A 334 5.57 13.29 -32.09
N LEU A 335 6.06 13.51 -30.88
CA LEU A 335 6.61 14.80 -30.44
C LEU A 335 7.76 15.27 -31.34
N GLU A 336 8.60 14.37 -31.85
CA GLU A 336 9.73 14.69 -32.74
C GLU A 336 9.30 15.24 -34.10
N THR A 337 8.10 14.89 -34.55
CA THR A 337 7.53 15.30 -35.85
C THR A 337 6.40 16.32 -35.70
N SER A 338 6.19 16.82 -34.48
CA SER A 338 5.13 17.77 -34.17
C SER A 338 5.47 19.19 -34.63
N VAL A 339 4.44 19.99 -34.91
CA VAL A 339 4.57 21.45 -35.05
C VAL A 339 4.45 22.10 -33.68
N ASP A 340 4.86 23.37 -33.54
CA ASP A 340 4.79 24.03 -32.23
C ASP A 340 3.35 24.17 -31.70
N SER A 341 2.41 24.55 -32.58
CA SER A 341 1.00 24.79 -32.23
C SER A 341 0.07 24.67 -33.45
N LEU A 342 -1.22 24.40 -33.20
CA LEU A 342 -2.31 24.35 -34.17
C LEU A 342 -3.52 25.17 -33.67
N GLU A 343 -4.37 25.63 -34.60
CA GLU A 343 -5.56 26.43 -34.25
C GLU A 343 -6.55 25.67 -33.35
N ASN A 344 -6.63 24.34 -33.48
CA ASN A 344 -7.53 23.48 -32.72
C ASN A 344 -6.93 22.92 -31.43
N ASP A 345 -5.72 23.30 -31.02
CA ASP A 345 -5.09 22.81 -29.77
C ASP A 345 -5.97 23.08 -28.54
N HIS A 346 -6.65 24.23 -28.54
CA HIS A 346 -7.54 24.63 -27.47
C HIS A 346 -8.68 23.64 -27.20
N ASP A 347 -9.17 22.93 -28.22
CA ASP A 347 -10.23 21.93 -28.08
C ASP A 347 -9.68 20.68 -27.34
N TRP A 348 -8.50 20.21 -27.73
CA TRP A 348 -7.83 19.07 -27.11
C TRP A 348 -7.44 19.34 -25.65
N LEU A 349 -6.88 20.51 -25.37
CA LEU A 349 -6.51 20.92 -24.02
C LEU A 349 -7.73 21.07 -23.09
N LYS A 350 -8.87 21.49 -23.65
CA LYS A 350 -10.13 21.56 -22.90
C LYS A 350 -10.67 20.18 -22.57
N GLU A 351 -10.61 19.22 -23.50
CA GLU A 351 -10.98 17.83 -23.24
C GLU A 351 -10.06 17.19 -22.21
N LEU A 352 -8.74 17.44 -22.28
CA LEU A 352 -7.77 17.01 -21.27
C LEU A 352 -8.09 17.56 -19.87
N SER A 353 -8.41 18.86 -19.78
CA SER A 353 -8.81 19.47 -18.51
C SER A 353 -10.09 18.84 -17.94
N THR A 354 -11.02 18.41 -18.80
CA THR A 354 -12.25 17.73 -18.39
C THR A 354 -11.93 16.37 -17.78
N LEU A 355 -11.10 15.56 -18.44
CA LEU A 355 -10.63 14.27 -17.93
C LEU A 355 -9.88 14.42 -16.60
N MET A 356 -9.05 15.45 -16.44
CA MET A 356 -8.38 15.72 -15.17
C MET A 356 -9.38 16.01 -14.04
N MET A 357 -10.43 16.79 -14.30
CA MET A 357 -11.49 17.06 -13.31
C MET A 357 -12.30 15.81 -12.97
N GLU A 358 -12.57 14.95 -13.96
CA GLU A 358 -13.24 13.66 -13.76
C GLU A 358 -12.39 12.73 -12.89
N PHE A 359 -11.09 12.62 -13.17
CA PHE A 359 -10.16 11.85 -12.34
C PHE A 359 -10.17 12.33 -10.89
N VAL A 360 -10.08 13.66 -10.69
CA VAL A 360 -10.15 14.25 -9.34
C VAL A 360 -11.47 13.91 -8.67
N THR A 361 -12.59 13.95 -9.40
CA THR A 361 -13.93 13.64 -8.87
C THR A 361 -14.02 12.18 -8.41
N GLU A 362 -13.52 11.24 -9.21
CA GLU A 362 -13.53 9.82 -8.87
C GLU A 362 -12.63 9.52 -7.66
N MET A 363 -11.42 10.09 -7.63
CA MET A 363 -10.50 9.88 -6.51
C MET A 363 -10.92 10.66 -5.23
N ASP A 364 -11.65 11.78 -5.37
CA ASP A 364 -12.30 12.49 -4.26
C ASP A 364 -13.32 11.59 -3.55
N ASP A 365 -13.93 10.64 -4.27
CA ASP A 365 -14.93 9.72 -3.75
C ASP A 365 -14.30 8.50 -3.04
N ASP A 366 -13.62 8.73 -1.92
CA ASP A 366 -12.96 7.68 -1.12
C ASP A 366 -11.89 6.92 -1.91
N PHE A 367 -11.03 7.66 -2.60
CA PHE A 367 -9.88 7.13 -3.34
C PHE A 367 -10.29 6.01 -4.28
N ASN A 368 -11.34 6.24 -5.08
CA ASN A 368 -11.91 5.22 -5.95
C ASN A 368 -10.98 4.93 -7.14
N ALA A 369 -9.91 4.19 -6.85
CA ALA A 369 -8.84 3.83 -7.77
C ALA A 369 -9.34 3.13 -9.04
N ALA A 370 -10.39 2.31 -8.92
CA ALA A 370 -10.98 1.59 -10.06
C ALA A 370 -11.66 2.54 -11.06
N ASN A 371 -12.34 3.57 -10.57
CA ASN A 371 -12.91 4.59 -11.43
C ASN A 371 -11.83 5.59 -11.89
N GLY A 372 -10.90 5.98 -11.03
CA GLY A 372 -9.77 6.84 -11.38
C GLY A 372 -8.94 6.27 -12.53
N ILE A 373 -8.56 4.99 -12.48
CA ILE A 373 -7.83 4.35 -13.58
C ILE A 373 -8.67 4.25 -14.87
N THR A 374 -9.99 4.15 -14.76
CA THR A 374 -10.87 4.18 -15.94
C THR A 374 -10.77 5.51 -16.68
N VAL A 375 -10.66 6.63 -15.95
CA VAL A 375 -10.42 7.96 -16.54
C VAL A 375 -9.03 8.02 -17.18
N VAL A 376 -8.01 7.39 -16.59
CA VAL A 376 -6.68 7.28 -17.22
C VAL A 376 -6.76 6.52 -18.55
N TYR A 377 -7.53 5.44 -18.64
CA TYR A 377 -7.74 4.74 -19.92
C TYR A 377 -8.47 5.59 -20.95
N GLN A 378 -9.41 6.42 -20.53
CA GLN A 378 -10.08 7.39 -21.43
C GLN A 378 -9.09 8.45 -21.93
N LEU A 379 -8.22 8.97 -21.06
CA LEU A 379 -7.13 9.87 -21.43
C LEU A 379 -6.20 9.22 -22.45
N VAL A 380 -5.77 7.99 -22.22
CA VAL A 380 -4.93 7.21 -23.14
C VAL A 380 -5.61 7.03 -24.50
N LYS A 381 -6.90 6.67 -24.51
CA LYS A 381 -7.67 6.56 -25.76
C LYS A 381 -7.72 7.89 -26.51
N HIS A 382 -7.88 8.99 -25.77
CA HIS A 382 -7.95 10.33 -26.33
C HIS A 382 -6.63 10.79 -26.93
N LEU A 383 -5.52 10.51 -26.22
CA LEU A 383 -4.17 10.74 -26.70
C LEU A 383 -3.93 9.96 -27.99
N ASN A 384 -4.22 8.65 -28.03
CA ASN A 384 -4.01 7.85 -29.23
C ASN A 384 -4.80 8.38 -30.44
N ARG A 385 -6.04 8.85 -30.24
CA ARG A 385 -6.82 9.52 -31.30
C ARG A 385 -6.12 10.77 -31.81
N TYR A 386 -5.56 11.59 -30.93
CA TYR A 386 -4.80 12.77 -31.34
C TYR A 386 -3.56 12.40 -32.15
N LEU A 387 -2.84 11.36 -31.72
CA LEU A 387 -1.61 10.91 -32.40
C LEU A 387 -1.85 10.40 -33.84
N GLU A 388 -3.09 10.02 -34.17
CA GLU A 388 -3.52 9.59 -35.50
C GLU A 388 -3.81 10.75 -36.47
N GLU A 389 -3.95 11.99 -35.98
CA GLU A 389 -4.13 13.17 -36.83
C GLU A 389 -2.93 13.38 -37.77
N GLU A 390 -3.14 13.97 -38.94
CA GLU A 390 -2.07 14.18 -39.93
C GLU A 390 -0.95 15.05 -39.34
N THR A 391 -1.34 16.17 -38.71
CA THR A 391 -0.44 17.08 -37.99
C THR A 391 -0.85 17.15 -36.53
N VAL A 392 0.14 17.10 -35.64
CA VAL A 392 -0.02 17.20 -34.19
C VAL A 392 0.88 18.29 -33.65
N SER A 393 0.49 18.90 -32.54
CA SER A 393 1.23 19.95 -31.87
C SER A 393 2.02 19.44 -30.67
N LYS A 394 3.16 20.07 -30.46
CA LYS A 394 4.00 19.87 -29.30
C LYS A 394 3.27 20.21 -28.00
N GLU A 395 2.55 21.33 -28.00
CA GLU A 395 1.79 21.81 -26.84
C GLU A 395 0.81 20.76 -26.32
N VAL A 396 0.00 20.17 -27.21
CA VAL A 396 -0.98 19.16 -26.81
C VAL A 396 -0.29 17.88 -26.35
N ILE A 397 0.68 17.34 -27.12
CA ILE A 397 1.36 16.09 -26.74
C ILE A 397 2.01 16.23 -25.36
N SER A 398 2.76 17.30 -25.12
CA SER A 398 3.42 17.53 -23.83
C SER A 398 2.42 17.65 -22.68
N ALA A 399 1.30 18.36 -22.88
CA ALA A 399 0.27 18.47 -21.85
C ALA A 399 -0.35 17.10 -21.50
N TYR A 400 -0.61 16.25 -22.50
CA TYR A 400 -1.11 14.89 -22.28
C TYR A 400 -0.09 14.00 -21.57
N GLN A 401 1.18 14.04 -21.96
CA GLN A 401 2.24 13.25 -21.34
C GLN A 401 2.43 13.65 -19.87
N GLU A 402 2.57 14.95 -19.59
CA GLU A 402 2.69 15.44 -18.21
C GLU A 402 1.49 15.07 -17.35
N THR A 403 0.28 15.17 -17.92
CA THR A 403 -0.93 14.79 -17.18
C THR A 403 -0.95 13.30 -16.92
N LEU A 404 -0.67 12.48 -17.94
CA LEU A 404 -0.66 11.03 -17.81
C LEU A 404 0.36 10.58 -16.75
N GLU A 405 1.60 11.09 -16.80
CA GLU A 405 2.64 10.86 -15.78
C GLU A 405 2.14 11.19 -14.38
N LYS A 406 1.60 12.41 -14.17
CA LYS A 406 1.08 12.86 -12.88
C LYS A 406 0.00 11.92 -12.34
N LEU A 407 -0.90 11.47 -13.22
CA LEU A 407 -2.00 10.60 -12.82
C LEU A 407 -1.54 9.17 -12.52
N VAL A 408 -0.68 8.57 -13.33
CA VAL A 408 -0.21 7.19 -13.11
C VAL A 408 0.78 7.08 -11.95
N LEU A 409 1.50 8.17 -11.64
CA LEU A 409 2.38 8.25 -10.47
C LEU A 409 1.61 8.08 -9.15
N ILE A 410 0.33 8.46 -9.09
CA ILE A 410 -0.53 8.21 -7.93
C ILE A 410 -0.69 6.71 -7.67
N PHE A 411 -0.70 5.90 -8.75
CA PHE A 411 -0.72 4.45 -8.70
C PHE A 411 0.69 3.84 -8.55
N GLY A 412 1.73 4.66 -8.35
CA GLY A 412 3.12 4.22 -8.19
C GLY A 412 3.79 3.77 -9.49
N ILE A 413 3.27 4.20 -10.64
CA ILE A 413 3.82 3.87 -11.97
C ILE A 413 4.63 5.06 -12.48
N GLU A 414 5.83 4.78 -12.95
CA GLU A 414 6.72 5.76 -13.57
C GLU A 414 6.85 5.43 -15.06
N LEU A 415 6.49 6.37 -15.93
CA LEU A 415 6.55 6.17 -17.38
C LEU A 415 7.91 6.54 -17.97
N ALA A 416 8.69 7.34 -17.26
CA ALA A 416 10.00 7.86 -17.69
C ALA A 416 11.17 7.16 -16.98
N SER A 417 11.09 5.84 -16.76
CA SER A 417 12.18 5.09 -16.12
C SER A 417 13.27 4.72 -17.13
N SER A 418 14.52 4.99 -16.75
CA SER A 418 15.74 4.92 -17.56
C SER A 418 16.39 3.52 -17.66
N GLU A 419 15.67 2.44 -17.33
CA GLU A 419 16.23 1.07 -17.24
C GLU A 419 15.66 0.08 -18.26
N ASP A 420 14.71 0.49 -19.09
CA ASP A 420 14.40 -0.26 -20.30
C ASP A 420 15.64 -0.16 -21.21
N LEU A 421 16.28 -1.30 -21.55
CA LEU A 421 17.39 -1.44 -22.52
C LEU A 421 17.51 -0.21 -23.40
N LEU A 422 18.59 0.58 -23.22
CA LEU A 422 18.82 1.90 -23.83
C LEU A 422 18.08 1.96 -25.16
N ASP A 423 17.04 2.77 -25.25
CA ASP A 423 16.24 2.94 -26.47
C ASP A 423 17.17 3.18 -27.68
N GLU A 424 18.35 3.76 -27.46
CA GLU A 424 19.44 3.90 -28.43
C GLU A 424 19.91 2.57 -29.08
N ASP A 425 20.01 1.46 -28.34
CA ASP A 425 20.42 0.15 -28.88
C ASP A 425 19.31 -0.49 -29.71
N ILE A 426 18.05 -0.34 -29.28
CA ILE A 426 16.87 -0.79 -30.04
C ILE A 426 16.71 0.05 -31.30
N ASP A 427 16.86 1.37 -31.19
CA ASP A 427 16.78 2.30 -32.31
C ASP A 427 17.95 2.10 -33.29
N ALA A 428 19.14 1.77 -32.81
CA ALA A 428 20.27 1.38 -33.65
C ALA A 428 19.97 0.10 -34.44
N LEU A 429 19.41 -0.92 -33.79
CA LEU A 429 18.98 -2.15 -34.45
C LEU A 429 17.85 -1.90 -35.45
N ILE A 430 16.87 -1.05 -35.13
CA ILE A 430 15.78 -0.69 -36.05
C ILE A 430 16.30 0.11 -37.25
N SER A 431 17.24 1.03 -37.03
CA SER A 431 17.92 1.79 -38.09
C SER A 431 18.72 0.86 -39.01
N GLU A 432 19.45 -0.09 -38.44
CA GLU A 432 20.18 -1.12 -39.19
C GLU A 432 19.21 -2.00 -40.00
N ARG A 433 18.10 -2.44 -39.39
CA ARG A 433 17.04 -3.20 -40.06
C ARG A 433 16.43 -2.41 -41.21
N ASN A 434 16.12 -1.14 -41.02
CA ASN A 434 15.54 -0.27 -42.05
C ASN A 434 16.51 -0.06 -43.21
N THR A 435 17.81 0.03 -42.92
CA THR A 435 18.88 0.08 -43.93
C THR A 435 18.97 -1.23 -44.70
N ALA A 436 18.97 -2.38 -43.99
CA ALA A 436 18.96 -3.70 -44.61
C ALA A 436 17.75 -3.91 -45.53
N ARG A 437 16.56 -3.42 -45.16
CA ARG A 437 15.37 -3.46 -46.03
C ARG A 437 15.51 -2.58 -47.27
N LYS A 438 16.05 -1.36 -47.14
CA LYS A 438 16.32 -0.46 -48.28
C LYS A 438 17.33 -1.10 -49.25
N GLU A 439 18.33 -1.78 -48.72
CA GLU A 439 19.37 -2.50 -49.47
C GLU A 439 18.93 -3.88 -49.98
N LYS A 440 17.69 -4.30 -49.69
CA LYS A 440 17.12 -5.63 -50.02
C LYS A 440 17.87 -6.81 -49.39
N ASN A 441 18.59 -6.57 -48.30
CA ASN A 441 19.16 -7.61 -47.45
C ASN A 441 18.11 -8.12 -46.45
N PHE A 442 17.16 -8.90 -46.96
CA PHE A 442 16.04 -9.42 -46.15
C PHE A 442 16.49 -10.38 -45.04
N ALA A 443 17.57 -11.14 -45.27
CA ALA A 443 18.14 -12.03 -44.26
C ALA A 443 18.57 -11.26 -43.00
N ARG A 444 19.32 -10.16 -43.15
CA ARG A 444 19.72 -9.31 -42.03
C ARG A 444 18.53 -8.60 -41.37
N SER A 445 17.54 -8.18 -42.16
CA SER A 445 16.31 -7.58 -41.63
C SER A 445 15.51 -8.57 -40.76
N ASP A 446 15.44 -9.84 -41.16
CA ASP A 446 14.75 -10.88 -40.42
C ASP A 446 15.52 -11.28 -39.15
N GLU A 447 16.85 -11.41 -39.24
CA GLU A 447 17.71 -11.63 -38.05
C GLU A 447 17.49 -10.56 -36.97
N ILE A 448 17.48 -9.29 -37.36
CA ILE A 448 17.28 -8.18 -36.41
C ILE A 448 15.86 -8.19 -35.84
N ARG A 449 14.83 -8.48 -36.66
CA ARG A 449 13.45 -8.61 -36.17
C ARG A 449 13.34 -9.73 -35.14
N ASP A 450 13.97 -10.87 -35.40
CA ASP A 450 13.87 -12.03 -34.53
C ASP A 450 14.67 -11.80 -33.22
N LEU A 451 15.83 -11.16 -33.29
CA LEU A 451 16.60 -10.71 -32.11
C LEU A 451 15.79 -9.74 -31.24
N LEU A 452 15.16 -8.74 -31.87
CA LEU A 452 14.29 -7.80 -31.17
C LEU A 452 13.11 -8.54 -30.55
N LYS A 453 12.49 -9.48 -31.26
CA LYS A 453 11.40 -10.29 -30.74
C LYS A 453 11.80 -11.18 -29.55
N GLU A 454 13.03 -11.72 -29.54
CA GLU A 454 13.57 -12.47 -28.39
C GLU A 454 13.79 -11.60 -27.16
N GLN A 455 14.11 -10.32 -27.35
CA GLN A 455 14.19 -9.30 -26.29
C GLN A 455 12.82 -8.76 -25.91
N GLY A 456 11.77 -9.40 -26.42
CA GLY A 456 10.40 -8.99 -26.27
C GLY A 456 10.15 -7.63 -26.88
N ILE A 457 10.55 -7.41 -28.14
CA ILE A 457 10.26 -6.21 -28.94
C ILE A 457 9.53 -6.63 -30.21
N ILE A 458 8.30 -6.16 -30.37
CA ILE A 458 7.46 -6.37 -31.55
C ILE A 458 7.60 -5.15 -32.45
N LEU A 459 7.91 -5.38 -33.72
CA LEU A 459 7.99 -4.33 -34.73
C LEU A 459 6.71 -4.26 -35.55
N GLU A 460 6.21 -3.04 -35.77
CA GLU A 460 5.05 -2.74 -36.61
C GLU A 460 5.45 -1.76 -37.72
N ASP A 461 5.36 -2.17 -38.97
CA ASP A 461 5.68 -1.30 -40.11
C ASP A 461 4.45 -0.48 -40.53
N THR A 462 4.53 0.84 -40.38
CA THR A 462 3.48 1.79 -40.80
C THR A 462 3.96 2.66 -41.97
N PRO A 463 3.05 3.30 -42.74
CA PRO A 463 3.44 4.28 -43.77
C PRO A 463 4.30 5.44 -43.24
N GLN A 464 4.22 5.73 -41.94
CA GLN A 464 4.95 6.79 -41.26
C GLN A 464 6.31 6.32 -40.68
N GLY A 465 6.64 5.03 -40.79
CA GLY A 465 7.87 4.44 -40.27
C GLY A 465 7.65 3.12 -39.53
N THR A 466 8.74 2.43 -39.16
CA THR A 466 8.68 1.29 -38.23
C THR A 466 8.43 1.82 -36.82
N ARG A 467 7.40 1.32 -36.17
CA ARG A 467 7.13 1.46 -34.74
C ARG A 467 7.52 0.18 -34.03
N TRP A 468 7.77 0.27 -32.72
CA TRP A 468 8.03 -0.90 -31.91
C TRP A 468 7.33 -0.84 -30.56
N SER A 469 7.04 -1.99 -29.99
CA SER A 469 6.48 -2.16 -28.64
C SER A 469 7.15 -3.32 -27.94
N ARG A 470 7.18 -3.35 -26.60
CA ARG A 470 7.67 -4.53 -25.87
C ARG A 470 6.59 -5.63 -25.88
N SER A 471 6.93 -6.86 -26.23
CA SER A 471 6.04 -8.02 -26.06
C SER A 471 5.93 -8.36 -24.58
N GLU A 472 4.70 -8.56 -24.13
CA GLU A 472 4.29 -8.87 -22.76
C GLU A 472 5.07 -10.00 -22.08
#